data_AF-A0A925XSU9-F1
#
_entry.id   AF-A0A925XSU9-F1
#
_cell.length_a   1.000
_cell.length_b   1.000
_cell.length_c   1.000
_cell.angle_alpha   90.00
_cell.angle_beta   90.00
_cell.angle_gamma   90.00
#
_symmetry.space_group_name_H-M   'P 1'
#
loop_
_entity.id
_entity.type
_entity.pdbx_description
1 polymer ?
#
loop_
_entity_poly.entity_id
_entity_poly.type
_entity_poly.pdbx_seq_one_letter_code
_entity_poly.pdbx_strand_id
1 'polypeptide(L)' 'AKTLAQAAPKTSSRGVEKFFDGITFDPNNPEAYLKSVKLKKLV' A
#
# COMPACT_ATOMS: atom_id res chain seq x y z
N ALA A 1 -6.63 -4.84 -20.72
CA ALA A 1 -7.87 -5.02 -19.91
C ALA A 1 -9.10 -4.51 -20.65
N LYS A 2 -9.20 -3.21 -20.99
CA LYS A 2 -10.34 -2.65 -21.74
C LYS A 2 -10.62 -3.38 -23.07
N THR A 3 -9.58 -3.78 -23.79
CA THR A 3 -9.67 -4.54 -25.05
C THR A 3 -9.97 -6.03 -24.86
N LEU A 4 -9.89 -6.54 -23.62
CA LEU A 4 -10.09 -7.95 -23.27
C LEU A 4 -11.41 -8.16 -22.48
N ALA A 5 -12.29 -7.14 -22.42
CA ALA A 5 -13.54 -7.14 -21.65
C ALA A 5 -13.39 -7.46 -20.14
N GLN A 6 -12.19 -7.33 -19.58
CA GLN A 6 -11.96 -7.54 -18.15
C GLN A 6 -12.33 -6.28 -17.37
N ALA A 7 -13.21 -6.43 -16.37
CA ALA A 7 -13.57 -5.34 -15.47
C ALA A 7 -12.34 -4.81 -14.72
N ALA A 8 -12.18 -3.49 -14.71
CA ALA A 8 -11.11 -2.82 -13.98
C ALA A 8 -11.50 -2.63 -12.50
N PRO A 9 -10.51 -2.50 -11.59
CA PRO A 9 -10.76 -2.05 -10.23
C PRO A 9 -11.45 -0.68 -10.22
N LYS A 10 -12.39 -0.49 -9.27
CA LYS A 10 -13.13 0.77 -9.12
C LYS A 10 -12.26 1.93 -8.61
N THR A 11 -11.15 1.61 -7.96
CA THR A 11 -10.26 2.57 -7.30
C THR A 11 -8.82 2.36 -7.75
N SER A 12 -8.02 3.42 -7.64
CA SER A 12 -6.58 3.38 -7.89
C SER A 12 -5.77 2.72 -6.76
N SER A 13 -6.38 2.56 -5.57
CA SER A 13 -5.78 1.92 -4.40
C SER A 13 -6.48 0.60 -4.07
N ARG A 14 -5.73 -0.34 -3.47
CA ARG A 14 -6.26 -1.59 -2.90
C ARG A 14 -6.57 -1.51 -1.40
N GLY A 15 -6.39 -0.35 -0.78
CA GLY A 15 -6.58 -0.13 0.66
C GLY A 15 -5.32 -0.40 1.47
N VAL A 16 -5.51 -0.70 2.76
CA VAL A 16 -4.42 -0.98 3.70
C VAL A 16 -3.81 -2.36 3.42
N GLU A 17 -2.50 -2.42 3.28
CA GLU A 17 -1.76 -3.65 3.02
C GLU A 17 -1.03 -4.12 4.28
N LYS A 18 -0.90 -5.45 4.47
CA LYS A 18 -0.25 -6.05 5.64
C LYS A 18 0.92 -6.93 5.23
N PHE A 19 2.08 -6.68 5.82
CA PHE A 19 3.31 -7.44 5.60
C PHE A 19 3.38 -8.68 6.51
N PHE A 20 4.29 -9.60 6.19
CA PHE A 20 4.46 -10.87 6.91
C PHE A 20 4.86 -10.70 8.38
N ASP A 21 5.53 -9.59 8.70
CA ASP A 21 5.96 -9.21 10.05
C ASP A 21 4.90 -8.43 10.84
N GLY A 22 3.71 -8.25 10.25
CA GLY A 22 2.58 -7.57 10.84
C GLY A 22 2.56 -6.05 10.65
N ILE A 23 3.57 -5.45 10.01
CA ILE A 23 3.55 -4.03 9.66
C ILE A 23 2.45 -3.79 8.62
N THR A 24 1.81 -2.61 8.67
CA THR A 24 0.76 -2.23 7.72
C THR A 24 1.14 -0.96 6.97
N PHE A 25 0.78 -0.90 5.69
CA PHE A 25 0.91 0.27 4.84
C PHE A 25 -0.47 0.84 4.54
N ASP A 26 -0.74 2.04 5.03
CA ASP A 26 -1.92 2.82 4.67
C ASP A 26 -1.54 3.84 3.59
N PRO A 27 -2.08 3.72 2.36
CA PRO A 27 -1.81 4.68 1.29
C PRO A 27 -2.27 6.11 1.62
N ASN A 28 -3.17 6.30 2.58
CA ASN A 28 -3.58 7.63 3.04
C ASN A 28 -2.64 8.23 4.10
N ASN A 29 -1.75 7.43 4.68
CA ASN A 29 -0.78 7.86 5.70
C ASN A 29 0.57 7.13 5.57
N PRO A 30 1.33 7.39 4.49
CA PRO A 30 2.61 6.72 4.25
C PRO A 30 3.67 7.07 5.31
N GLU A 31 3.57 8.22 5.97
CA GLU A 31 4.48 8.59 7.06
C GLU A 31 4.36 7.68 8.28
N ALA A 32 3.15 7.22 8.62
CA ALA A 32 2.94 6.29 9.72
C ALA A 32 3.66 4.96 9.47
N TYR A 33 3.62 4.46 8.23
CA TYR A 33 4.40 3.29 7.82
C TYR A 33 5.89 3.53 8.03
N LEU A 34 6.45 4.63 7.51
CA LEU A 34 7.88 4.96 7.68
C LEU A 34 8.26 5.10 9.16
N LYS A 35 7.39 5.65 10.01
CA LYS A 35 7.62 5.73 11.46
C LYS A 35 7.64 4.35 12.13
N SER A 36 6.84 3.39 11.66
CA SER A 36 6.80 2.01 12.17
C SER A 36 8.00 1.14 11.81
N VAL A 37 8.70 1.44 10.71
CA VAL A 37 9.88 0.67 10.29
C VAL A 37 11.05 0.91 11.25
N LYS A 38 11.56 -0.18 11.84
CA LYS A 38 12.64 -0.16 12.86
C LYS A 38 14.01 0.19 12.27
N LEU A 39 14.34 -0.38 11.11
CA LEU A 39 15.57 -0.10 10.38
C LEU A 39 15.23 0.74 9.16
N LYS A 40 15.54 2.04 9.23
CA LYS A 40 15.24 2.99 8.16
C LYS A 40 16.36 4.02 8.01
N LYS A 41 16.60 4.44 6.78
CA LYS A 41 17.41 5.61 6.45
C LYS A 41 16.53 6.57 5.67
N LEU A 42 16.16 7.66 6.32
CA LEU A 42 15.51 8.81 5.68
C LEU A 42 16.61 9.83 5.39
N VAL A 43 16.58 10.39 4.18
CA VAL A 43 17.50 11.45 3.74
C VAL A 43 16.77 12.78 3.86
#